data_AF-A0A4U9D0X7-F1
#
_entry.id   AF-A0A4U9D0X7-F1
#
_cell.length_a   1.000
_cell.length_b   1.000
_cell.length_c   1.000
_cell.angle_alpha   90.00
_cell.angle_beta   90.00
_cell.angle_gamma   90.00
#
_symmetry.space_group_name_H-M   'P 1'
#
loop_
_entity.id
_entity.type
_entity.pdbx_description
1 polymer ?
#
loop_
_entity_poly.entity_id
_entity_poly.type
_entity_poly.pdbx_seq_one_letter_code
_entity_poly.pdbx_strand_id
1 'polypeptide(L)'
;MTRCGSRHPADQVIPQKDPRGNTLYWIGPPGEKHDAGPDTDFAAVDEGYVSVTPLHVDLTAHQAHEVVTDWLDRVGVDSQW
;
A
#
# COMPACT_ATOMS: atom_id res chain seq x y z
N MET A 1 -2.74 -20.95 -4.33
CA MET A 1 -1.65 -19.94 -4.43
C MET A 1 -2.31 -18.60 -4.65
N THR A 2 -1.75 -17.53 -4.08
CA THR A 2 -2.37 -16.20 -4.00
C THR A 2 -1.35 -15.10 -4.29
N ARG A 3 -1.84 -13.89 -4.58
CA ARG A 3 -1.05 -12.64 -4.56
C ARG A 3 -1.47 -11.75 -3.37
N CYS A 4 -0.65 -10.76 -3.01
CA CYS A 4 -1.04 -9.78 -2.00
C CYS A 4 -2.18 -8.89 -2.52
N GLY A 5 -3.26 -8.80 -1.73
CA GLY A 5 -4.26 -7.76 -1.89
C GLY A 5 -3.76 -6.38 -1.43
N SER A 6 -4.63 -5.38 -1.47
CA SER A 6 -4.31 -4.02 -0.98
C SER A 6 -5.45 -3.45 -0.16
N ARG A 7 -5.14 -2.44 0.66
CA ARG A 7 -6.11 -1.69 1.47
C ARG A 7 -6.14 -0.23 1.04
N HIS A 8 -7.26 0.42 1.32
CA HIS A 8 -7.35 1.87 1.27
C HIS A 8 -6.37 2.52 2.26
N PRO A 9 -5.96 3.78 2.02
CA PRO A 9 -5.19 4.54 2.99
C PRO A 9 -5.87 4.55 4.36
N ALA A 10 -5.11 4.22 5.41
CA ALA A 10 -5.58 4.39 6.78
C ALA A 10 -5.55 5.90 7.13
N ASP A 11 -6.69 6.46 7.47
CA ASP A 11 -6.89 7.90 7.70
C ASP A 11 -7.13 8.26 9.17
N GLN A 12 -7.24 7.26 10.05
CA GLN A 12 -7.55 7.46 11.45
C GLN A 12 -6.28 7.66 12.30
N VAL A 13 -6.34 8.66 13.18
CA VAL A 13 -5.38 8.90 14.25
C VAL A 13 -6.15 8.95 15.56
N ILE A 14 -5.70 8.20 16.57
CA ILE A 14 -6.39 8.10 17.86
C ILE A 14 -5.64 8.98 18.89
N PRO A 15 -6.19 10.14 19.28
CA PRO A 15 -5.56 10.99 20.29
C PRO A 15 -5.76 10.43 21.70
N GLN A 16 -4.73 10.49 22.53
CA GLN A 16 -4.78 10.13 23.94
C GLN A 16 -4.06 11.18 24.77
N LYS A 17 -4.55 11.47 25.98
CA LYS A 17 -3.86 12.35 26.91
C LYS A 17 -2.88 11.57 27.79
N ASP A 18 -1.65 12.05 27.90
CA ASP A 18 -0.72 11.57 28.92
C ASP A 18 -1.10 12.13 30.31
N PRO A 19 -0.52 11.61 31.41
CA PRO A 19 -0.77 12.13 32.75
C PRO A 19 -0.36 13.59 32.99
N ARG A 20 0.41 14.18 32.06
CA ARG A 20 0.87 15.58 32.09
C ARG A 20 -0.02 16.50 31.24
N GLY A 21 -1.05 15.96 30.60
CA GLY A 21 -1.99 16.69 29.74
C GLY A 21 -1.57 16.85 28.28
N ASN A 22 -0.42 16.31 27.86
CA ASN A 22 0.03 16.35 26.48
C ASN A 22 -0.79 15.39 25.62
N THR A 23 -1.05 15.76 24.37
CA THR A 23 -1.71 14.85 23.41
C THR A 23 -0.68 13.93 22.77
N LEU A 24 -0.87 12.63 22.96
CA LEU A 24 -0.24 11.55 22.22
C LEU A 24 -1.15 11.15 21.05
N TYR A 25 -0.55 10.65 19.97
CA TYR A 25 -1.27 10.23 18.78
C TYR A 25 -0.90 8.80 18.43
N TRP A 26 -1.89 7.91 18.43
CA TRP A 26 -1.74 6.52 17.99
C TRP A 26 -2.15 6.36 16.54
N ILE A 27 -1.47 5.46 15.84
CA ILE A 27 -1.88 5.01 14.51
C ILE A 27 -3.22 4.29 14.64
N GLY A 28 -4.21 4.68 13.84
CA GLY A 28 -5.53 4.07 13.81
C GLY A 28 -5.55 2.69 13.13
N PRO A 29 -6.73 2.06 13.04
CA PRO A 29 -6.88 0.80 12.34
C PRO A 29 -6.50 0.92 10.85
N PRO A 30 -6.12 -0.21 10.21
CA PRO A 30 -5.91 -0.22 8.77
C PRO A 30 -7.20 0.14 8.02
N GLY A 31 -7.06 0.78 6.85
CA GLY A 31 -8.20 1.05 5.98
C GLY A 31 -8.89 -0.22 5.48
N GLU A 32 -10.09 -0.04 4.93
CA GLU A 32 -10.87 -1.13 4.33
C GLU A 32 -10.11 -1.84 3.20
N LYS A 33 -10.47 -3.10 2.94
CA LYS A 33 -9.92 -3.87 1.81
C LYS A 33 -10.26 -3.13 0.50
N HIS A 34 -9.27 -2.87 -0.34
CA HIS A 34 -9.44 -2.21 -1.64
C HIS A 34 -9.38 -3.25 -2.77
N ASP A 35 -8.25 -3.96 -2.88
CA ASP A 35 -8.11 -5.11 -3.77
C ASP A 35 -8.17 -6.40 -2.96
N ALA A 36 -9.33 -7.05 -3.02
CA ALA A 36 -9.63 -8.33 -2.38
C ALA A 36 -10.34 -9.28 -3.36
N GLY A 37 -9.88 -9.29 -4.61
CA GLY A 37 -10.38 -10.22 -5.63
C GLY A 37 -10.08 -11.70 -5.31
N PRO A 38 -10.67 -12.66 -6.05
CA PRO A 38 -10.58 -14.09 -5.75
C PRO A 38 -9.17 -14.69 -5.70
N ASP A 39 -8.19 -14.04 -6.34
CA ASP A 39 -6.78 -14.47 -6.36
C ASP A 39 -5.93 -13.87 -5.24
N THR A 40 -6.53 -13.03 -4.38
CA THR A 40 -5.86 -12.38 -3.27
C THR A 40 -5.77 -13.29 -2.05
N ASP A 41 -4.75 -13.02 -1.24
CA ASP A 41 -4.61 -13.60 0.10
C ASP A 41 -5.82 -13.32 1.00
N PHE A 42 -6.42 -12.12 0.90
CA PHE A 42 -7.66 -11.79 1.63
C PHE A 42 -8.82 -12.74 1.28
N ALA A 43 -9.09 -12.96 -0.01
CA ALA A 43 -10.21 -13.78 -0.43
C ALA A 43 -10.02 -15.26 -0.05
N ALA A 44 -8.82 -15.80 -0.25
CA ALA A 44 -8.53 -17.19 0.12
C ALA A 44 -8.76 -17.45 1.62
N VAL A 45 -8.35 -16.52 2.49
CA VAL A 45 -8.55 -16.63 3.94
C VAL A 45 -10.03 -16.47 4.32
N ASP A 46 -10.74 -15.50 3.73
CA ASP A 46 -12.17 -15.28 3.99
C ASP A 46 -13.02 -16.51 3.58
N GLU A 47 -12.61 -17.24 2.53
CA GLU A 47 -13.25 -18.48 2.07
C GLU A 47 -12.81 -19.74 2.85
N GLY A 48 -11.92 -19.60 3.85
CA GLY A 48 -11.48 -20.70 4.71
C GLY A 48 -10.35 -21.55 4.15
N TYR A 49 -9.67 -21.09 3.10
CA TYR A 49 -8.48 -21.75 2.55
C TYR A 49 -7.18 -21.22 3.18
N VAL A 50 -6.12 -22.03 3.09
CA VAL A 50 -4.76 -21.57 3.39
C VAL A 50 -4.25 -20.71 2.24
N SER A 51 -3.79 -19.50 2.56
CA SER A 51 -3.14 -18.59 1.62
C SER A 51 -1.63 -18.87 1.55
N VAL A 52 -1.08 -18.92 0.34
CA VAL A 52 0.36 -19.08 0.08
C VAL A 52 0.76 -18.11 -1.02
N THR A 53 1.47 -17.06 -0.63
CA THR A 53 1.90 -15.96 -1.50
C THR A 53 3.43 -15.93 -1.60
N PRO A 54 4.03 -16.10 -2.80
CA PRO A 54 5.46 -15.93 -2.99
C PRO A 54 5.83 -14.44 -2.88
N LEU A 55 6.85 -14.12 -2.09
CA LEU A 55 7.31 -12.74 -1.85
C LEU A 55 8.75 -12.55 -2.31
N HIS A 56 9.09 -11.31 -2.67
CA HIS A 56 10.44 -10.87 -2.97
C HIS A 56 10.73 -9.53 -2.26
N VAL A 57 12.01 -9.15 -2.18
CA VAL A 57 12.46 -7.90 -1.51
C VAL A 57 12.77 -6.77 -2.48
N ASP A 58 12.78 -7.03 -3.79
CA ASP A 58 12.93 -5.99 -4.81
C ASP A 58 11.65 -5.13 -4.84
N LEU A 59 11.77 -3.85 -4.44
CA LEU A 59 10.65 -2.91 -4.39
C LEU A 59 10.47 -2.11 -5.68
N THR A 60 11.25 -2.41 -6.72
CA THR A 60 11.18 -1.68 -7.99
C THR A 60 9.81 -1.89 -8.64
N ALA A 61 9.07 -0.80 -8.84
CA ALA A 61 7.81 -0.81 -9.58
C ALA A 61 8.08 -0.86 -11.10
N HIS A 62 8.53 -2.02 -11.59
CA HIS A 62 9.01 -2.21 -12.97
C HIS A 62 8.01 -1.71 -14.05
N GLN A 63 6.70 -1.85 -13.80
CA GLN A 63 5.65 -1.38 -14.73
C GLN A 63 5.58 0.14 -14.87
N ALA A 64 6.10 0.90 -13.89
CA ALA A 64 6.09 2.36 -13.93
C ALA A 64 7.23 2.96 -14.75
N HIS A 65 8.21 2.15 -15.18
CA HIS A 65 9.44 2.63 -15.83
C HIS A 65 9.14 3.52 -17.05
N GLU A 66 8.41 2.99 -18.04
CA GLU A 66 8.09 3.74 -19.28
C GLU A 66 7.27 5.01 -18.98
N VAL A 67 6.29 4.93 -18.07
CA VAL A 67 5.44 6.06 -17.70
C VAL A 67 6.25 7.21 -17.08
N VAL A 68 7.19 6.88 -16.20
CA VAL A 68 8.02 7.88 -15.53
C VAL A 68 9.05 8.46 -16.49
N THR A 69 9.67 7.65 -17.35
CA THR A 69 10.59 8.13 -18.41
C THR A 69 9.89 9.10 -19.35
N ASP A 70 8.74 8.71 -19.90
CA ASP A 70 7.94 9.56 -20.77
C ASP A 70 7.53 10.88 -20.09
N TRP A 71 7.21 10.82 -18.79
CA TRP A 71 6.85 12.01 -18.03
C TRP A 71 8.04 12.96 -17.91
N LEU A 72 9.23 12.48 -17.55
CA LEU A 72 10.45 13.30 -17.43
C LEU A 72 10.78 14.03 -18.74
N ASP A 73 10.74 13.31 -19.87
CA ASP A 73 10.98 13.87 -21.21
C ASP A 73 9.95 14.96 -21.55
N ARG A 74 8.67 14.73 -21.23
CA ARG A 74 7.60 15.71 -21.50
C ARG A 74 7.69 16.96 -20.66
N VAL A 75 8.13 16.84 -19.40
CA VAL A 75 8.25 17.99 -18.50
C VAL A 75 9.61 18.70 -18.60
N GLY A 76 10.53 18.16 -19.41
CA GLY A 76 11.85 18.75 -19.67
C GLY A 76 12.78 18.72 -18.47
N VAL A 77 12.57 17.79 -17.53
CA VAL A 77 13.47 17.59 -16.40
C VAL A 77 14.70 16.90 -16.95
N ASP A 78 15.81 17.64 -17.06
CA ASP A 78 17.11 17.28 -17.66
C ASP A 78 17.24 17.44 -19.20
N SER A 79 16.22 17.99 -19.87
CA SER A 79 16.32 18.39 -21.28
C SER A 79 16.91 19.81 -21.37
N GLN A 80 18.21 19.93 -21.67
CA GLN A 80 18.83 21.22 -22.00
C GLN A 80 18.50 21.73 -23.43
N TRP A 81 17.59 21.05 -24.15
CA TRP A 81 17.19 21.36 -25.52
C TRP A 81 15.69 21.25 -25.71
#